data_AF-T2G8Y8-F1
#
_entry.id   AF-T2G8Y8-F1
#
_cell.length_a   1.000
_cell.length_b   1.000
_cell.length_c   1.000
_cell.angle_alpha   90.00
_cell.angle_beta   90.00
_cell.angle_gamma   90.00
#
_symmetry.space_group_name_H-M   'P 1'
#
loop_
_entity.id
_entity.type
_entity.pdbx_description
1 polymer ?
#
loop_
_entity_poly.entity_id
_entity_poly.type
_entity_poly.pdbx_seq_one_letter_code
_entity_poly.pdbx_strand_id
1 'polypeptide(L)'
;MPSKKPIMKVYVTPEEYRQVIDQADRHGLSISAFARRVCLGQPLPARDHQQARRELARINADLGRLGGLFKLWLCDERRAAPELTYQVRRLLREIEARQRELCAAVGRIA
;
A
#
# COMPACT_ATOMS: atom_id res chain seq x y z
N MET A 1 -22.81 26.69 8.32
CA MET A 1 -23.69 27.06 7.19
C MET A 1 -23.94 25.83 6.34
N PRO A 2 -25.19 25.51 5.98
CA PRO A 2 -25.46 24.43 5.04
C PRO A 2 -24.77 24.74 3.68
N SER A 3 -24.27 23.70 3.02
CA SER A 3 -23.61 23.84 1.72
C SER A 3 -24.59 24.39 0.68
N LYS A 4 -24.20 25.42 -0.08
CA LYS A 4 -25.01 26.00 -1.18
C LYS A 4 -24.98 25.15 -2.47
N LYS A 5 -24.47 23.93 -2.44
CA LYS A 5 -24.29 23.09 -3.63
C LYS A 5 -25.63 22.46 -4.05
N PRO A 6 -25.96 22.41 -5.35
CA PRO A 6 -27.13 21.67 -5.84
C PRO A 6 -27.07 20.19 -5.48
N ILE A 7 -28.21 19.60 -5.14
CA ILE A 7 -28.34 18.17 -4.81
C ILE A 7 -29.01 17.46 -6.00
N MET A 8 -28.42 16.33 -6.40
CA MET A 8 -29.03 15.40 -7.35
C MET A 8 -29.74 14.29 -6.57
N LYS A 9 -31.05 14.12 -6.79
CA LYS A 9 -31.84 13.02 -6.20
C LYS A 9 -32.04 11.94 -7.25
N VAL A 10 -31.80 10.70 -6.87
CA VAL A 10 -32.04 9.52 -7.71
C VAL A 10 -32.79 8.50 -6.86
N TYR A 11 -33.89 7.98 -7.39
CA TYR A 11 -34.61 6.87 -6.78
C TYR A 11 -33.96 5.57 -7.22
N VAL A 12 -33.62 4.72 -6.25
CA VAL A 12 -32.99 3.42 -6.47
C VAL A 12 -33.72 2.38 -5.62
N THR A 13 -33.74 1.15 -6.11
CA THR A 13 -34.13 -0.02 -5.34
C THR A 13 -33.09 -0.33 -4.26
N PRO A 14 -33.43 -1.12 -3.22
CA PRO A 14 -32.46 -1.54 -2.20
C PRO A 14 -31.23 -2.26 -2.77
N GLU A 15 -31.43 -3.06 -3.83
CA GLU A 15 -30.34 -3.80 -4.47
C GLU A 15 -29.42 -2.87 -5.26
N GLU A 16 -29.97 -1.92 -6.02
CA GLU A 16 -29.17 -0.90 -6.71
C GLU A 16 -28.39 -0.04 -5.72
N TYR A 17 -29.01 0.34 -4.60
CA TYR A 17 -28.32 1.10 -3.54
C TYR A 17 -27.12 0.33 -2.98
N ARG A 18 -27.31 -0.97 -2.72
CA ARG A 18 -26.23 -1.86 -2.23
C ARG A 18 -25.11 -1.98 -3.26
N GLN A 19 -25.44 -2.14 -4.54
CA GLN A 19 -24.44 -2.19 -5.61
C GLN A 19 -23.64 -0.88 -5.72
N VAL A 20 -24.31 0.27 -5.59
CA VAL A 20 -23.63 1.57 -5.61
C VAL A 20 -22.67 1.72 -4.41
N ILE A 21 -23.08 1.26 -3.22
CA ILE A 21 -22.20 1.23 -2.04
C ILE A 21 -20.99 0.33 -2.30
N ASP A 22 -21.21 -0.91 -2.73
CA ASP A 22 -20.13 -1.88 -2.97
C ASP A 22 -19.12 -1.34 -4.00
N GLN A 23 -19.60 -0.69 -5.06
CA GLN A 23 -18.73 -0.08 -6.08
C GLN A 23 -17.97 1.14 -5.54
N ALA A 24 -18.65 2.03 -4.82
CA ALA A 24 -18.00 3.19 -4.19
C ALA A 24 -16.91 2.74 -3.21
N ASP A 25 -17.20 1.70 -2.41
CA ASP A 25 -16.24 1.08 -1.51
C ASP A 25 -15.09 0.43 -2.28
N ARG A 26 -15.32 -0.34 -3.35
CA ARG A 26 -14.22 -0.89 -4.17
C ARG A 26 -13.26 0.16 -4.70
N HIS A 27 -13.68 1.41 -4.81
CA HIS A 27 -12.85 2.53 -5.23
C HIS A 27 -12.40 3.44 -4.07
N GLY A 28 -12.81 3.15 -2.84
CA GLY A 28 -12.46 3.94 -1.65
C GLY A 28 -13.02 5.36 -1.69
N LEU A 29 -14.16 5.54 -2.36
CA LEU A 29 -14.84 6.81 -2.55
C LEU A 29 -16.12 6.84 -1.72
N SER A 30 -16.56 8.03 -1.30
CA SER A 30 -17.94 8.18 -0.84
C SER A 30 -18.90 7.93 -2.00
N ILE A 31 -20.14 7.51 -1.71
CA ILE A 31 -21.21 7.32 -2.71
C ILE A 31 -21.33 8.56 -3.61
N SER A 32 -21.31 9.75 -3.03
CA SER A 32 -21.42 11.03 -3.76
C SER A 32 -20.20 11.33 -4.64
N ALA A 33 -18.99 10.92 -4.24
CA ALA A 33 -17.79 11.09 -5.04
C ALA A 33 -17.72 10.07 -6.17
N PHE A 34 -18.10 8.81 -5.91
CA PHE A 34 -18.22 7.76 -6.90
C PHE A 34 -19.25 8.13 -7.97
N ALA A 35 -20.48 8.45 -7.57
CA ALA A 35 -21.55 8.85 -8.49
C ALA A 35 -21.16 10.08 -9.32
N ARG A 36 -20.57 11.10 -8.70
CA ARG A 36 -20.08 12.28 -9.43
C ARG A 36 -19.03 11.91 -10.48
N ARG A 37 -18.07 11.04 -10.15
CA ARG A 37 -17.03 10.63 -11.10
C ARG A 37 -17.62 9.85 -12.26
N VAL A 38 -18.48 8.87 -11.98
CA VAL A 38 -19.16 8.07 -13.00
C VAL A 38 -20.00 8.96 -13.93
N CYS A 39 -20.85 9.83 -13.38
CA CYS A 39 -21.70 10.72 -14.17
C CYS A 39 -20.92 11.73 -15.01
N LEU A 40 -19.70 12.10 -14.60
CA LEU A 40 -18.82 13.02 -15.32
C LEU A 40 -17.78 12.31 -16.19
N GLY A 41 -17.80 10.98 -16.29
CA GLY A 41 -16.81 10.20 -17.04
C GLY A 41 -15.38 10.31 -16.50
N GLN A 42 -15.22 10.63 -15.21
CA GLN A 42 -13.91 10.78 -14.57
C GLN A 42 -13.33 9.42 -14.17
N PRO A 43 -12.01 9.24 -14.21
CA PRO A 43 -11.37 7.98 -13.84
C PRO A 43 -11.62 7.62 -12.36
N LEU A 44 -11.95 6.35 -12.14
CA LEU A 44 -12.10 5.77 -10.82
C LEU A 44 -10.74 5.26 -10.32
N PRO A 45 -10.38 5.53 -9.06
CA PRO A 45 -9.11 5.10 -8.50
C PRO A 45 -9.16 3.62 -8.16
N ALA A 46 -8.10 2.87 -8.47
CA ALA A 46 -7.98 1.46 -8.18
C ALA A 46 -7.57 1.24 -6.70
N ARG A 47 -8.50 0.77 -5.84
CA ARG A 47 -8.27 0.60 -4.38
C ARG A 47 -7.47 -0.65 -4.04
N ASP A 48 -7.59 -1.68 -4.86
CA ASP A 48 -6.78 -2.90 -4.86
C ASP A 48 -5.28 -2.57 -4.87
N HIS A 49 -4.87 -1.58 -5.66
CA HIS A 49 -3.49 -1.09 -5.61
C HIS A 49 -3.14 -0.45 -4.27
N GLN A 50 -4.05 0.28 -3.63
CA GLN A 50 -3.76 0.95 -2.36
C GLN A 50 -3.57 -0.03 -1.19
N GLN A 51 -4.37 -1.10 -1.12
CA GLN A 51 -4.22 -2.11 -0.07
C GLN A 51 -2.93 -2.92 -0.26
N ALA A 52 -2.66 -3.38 -1.48
CA ALA A 52 -1.41 -4.07 -1.81
C ALA A 52 -0.19 -3.20 -1.48
N ARG A 53 -0.23 -1.89 -1.78
CA ARG A 53 0.85 -0.96 -1.43
C ARG A 53 1.09 -0.86 0.08
N ARG A 54 0.04 -0.88 0.90
CA ARG A 54 0.16 -0.82 2.37
C ARG A 54 0.81 -2.09 2.92
N GLU A 55 0.41 -3.25 2.42
CA GLU A 55 0.99 -4.53 2.81
C GLU A 55 2.47 -4.63 2.42
N LEU A 56 2.81 -4.23 1.19
CA LEU A 56 4.19 -4.19 0.72
C LEU A 56 5.04 -3.20 1.51
N ALA A 57 4.50 -2.03 1.89
CA ALA A 57 5.19 -1.07 2.75
C ALA A 57 5.49 -1.65 4.15
N ARG A 58 4.55 -2.42 4.72
CA ARG A 58 4.74 -3.09 6.01
C ARG A 58 5.84 -4.15 5.94
N ILE A 59 5.82 -5.00 4.92
CA ILE A 59 6.85 -6.03 4.68
C ILE A 59 8.22 -5.36 4.53
N ASN A 60 8.31 -4.26 3.77
CA ASN A 60 9.56 -3.54 3.59
C ASN A 60 10.11 -2.97 4.92
N ALA A 61 9.24 -2.43 5.76
CA ALA A 61 9.62 -1.92 7.08
C ALA A 61 10.14 -3.04 8.00
N ASP A 62 9.51 -4.22 7.97
CA ASP A 62 9.93 -5.38 8.76
C ASP A 62 11.30 -5.89 8.32
N LEU A 63 11.55 -5.96 7.01
CA LEU A 63 12.88 -6.28 6.45
C LEU A 63 13.94 -5.25 6.87
N GLY A 64 13.58 -3.97 6.96
CA GLY A 64 14.49 -2.92 7.42
C GLY A 64 14.91 -3.11 8.87
N ARG A 65 13.95 -3.50 9.74
CA ARG A 65 14.25 -3.83 11.14
C ARG A 65 15.14 -5.08 11.25
N LEU A 66 14.86 -6.12 10.48
CA LEU A 66 15.72 -7.32 10.44
C LEU A 66 17.15 -6.99 10.00
N GLY A 67 17.31 -6.14 8.97
CA GLY A 67 18.62 -5.67 8.54
C GLY A 67 19.36 -4.89 9.63
N GLY A 68 18.65 -4.04 10.38
CA GLY A 68 19.20 -3.34 11.54
C GLY A 68 19.68 -4.29 12.65
N LEU A 69 18.90 -5.33 12.95
CA LEU A 69 19.27 -6.37 13.93
C LEU A 69 20.52 -7.14 13.50
N PHE A 70 20.64 -7.49 12.21
CA PHE A 70 21.85 -8.13 11.69
C PHE A 70 23.06 -7.21 11.72
N LYS A 71 22.90 -5.91 11.42
CA LYS A 71 23.98 -4.92 11.60
C LYS A 71 24.44 -4.84 13.05
N LEU A 72 23.50 -4.81 14.00
CA LEU A 72 23.82 -4.79 15.43
C LEU A 72 24.56 -6.06 15.86
N TRP A 73 24.10 -7.23 15.41
CA TRP A 73 24.75 -8.51 15.68
C TRP A 73 26.17 -8.57 15.12
N LEU A 74 26.41 -8.01 13.92
CA LEU A 74 27.74 -7.92 13.30
C LEU A 74 28.72 -6.99 14.04
N CYS A 75 28.22 -6.06 14.88
CA CYS A 75 29.06 -5.20 15.70
C CYS A 75 29.45 -5.84 17.04
N ASP A 76 28.88 -6.99 17.41
CA ASP A 76 29.25 -7.70 18.63
C ASP A 76 30.49 -8.59 18.38
N GLU A 77 31.65 -8.04 18.74
CA GLU A 77 32.97 -8.70 18.58
C GLU A 77 33.09 -10.05 19.30
N ARG A 78 32.17 -10.39 20.20
CA ARG A 78 32.18 -11.64 20.98
C ARG A 78 31.49 -12.81 20.28
N ARG A 79 30.84 -12.61 19.12
CA ARG A 79 29.83 -13.55 18.61
C ARG A 79 30.01 -14.13 17.21
N ALA A 80 31.02 -13.76 16.42
CA ALA A 80 31.04 -14.17 15.02
C ALA A 80 32.36 -14.80 14.56
N ALA A 81 32.27 -16.06 14.10
CA ALA A 81 33.29 -16.65 13.24
C ALA A 81 33.42 -15.80 11.95
N PRO A 82 34.62 -15.61 11.40
CA PRO A 82 34.85 -14.79 10.20
C PRO A 82 33.98 -15.20 9.01
N GLU A 83 33.78 -16.51 8.78
CA GLU A 83 32.96 -17.03 7.69
C GLU A 83 31.47 -16.66 7.85
N LEU A 84 30.94 -16.77 9.07
CA LEU A 84 29.55 -16.45 9.38
C LEU A 84 29.29 -14.94 9.20
N THR A 85 30.26 -14.11 9.58
CA THR A 85 30.24 -12.65 9.41
C THR A 85 30.11 -12.28 7.92
N TYR A 86 30.89 -12.94 7.06
CA TYR A 86 30.84 -12.72 5.61
C TYR A 86 29.47 -13.09 5.02
N GLN A 87 28.91 -14.24 5.42
CA GLN A 87 27.61 -14.70 4.94
C GLN A 87 26.48 -13.74 5.34
N VAL A 88 26.47 -13.29 6.59
CA VAL A 88 25.46 -12.33 7.08
C VAL A 88 25.58 -10.98 6.37
N ARG A 89 26.80 -10.47 6.14
CA ARG A 89 27.01 -9.23 5.35
C ARG A 89 26.56 -9.37 3.89
N ARG A 90 26.71 -10.56 3.29
CA ARG A 90 26.21 -10.82 1.95
C ARG A 90 24.68 -10.84 1.93
N LEU A 91 24.06 -11.59 2.84
CA LEU A 91 22.61 -11.68 2.96
C LEU A 91 21.97 -10.31 3.19
N LEU A 92 22.58 -9.48 4.03
CA LEU A 92 22.14 -8.11 4.30
C LEU A 92 22.11 -7.25 3.03
N ARG A 93 23.15 -7.34 2.18
CA ARG A 93 23.20 -6.63 0.89
C ARG A 93 22.12 -7.11 -0.07
N GLU A 94 21.85 -8.42 -0.09
CA GLU A 94 20.78 -9.00 -0.91
C GLU A 94 19.39 -8.51 -0.43
N ILE A 95 19.15 -8.45 0.88
CA ILE A 95 17.92 -7.87 1.46
C ILE A 95 17.77 -6.41 1.05
N GLU A 96 18.80 -5.57 1.23
CA GLU A 96 18.78 -4.15 0.86
C GLU A 96 18.54 -3.93 -0.64
N ALA A 97 19.07 -4.82 -1.50
CA ALA A 97 18.80 -4.78 -2.93
C ALA A 97 17.33 -5.12 -3.24
N ARG A 98 16.79 -6.19 -2.65
CA ARG A 98 15.39 -6.59 -2.84
C ARG A 98 14.40 -5.56 -2.30
N GLN A 99 14.72 -4.88 -1.20
CA GLN A 99 13.92 -3.77 -0.69
C GLN A 99 13.83 -2.60 -1.68
N ARG A 100 14.96 -2.25 -2.34
CA ARG A 100 14.97 -1.20 -3.37
C ARG A 100 14.12 -1.59 -4.59
N GLU A 101 14.22 -2.83 -5.05
CA GLU A 101 13.38 -3.36 -6.12
C GLU A 101 11.90 -3.32 -5.75
N LEU A 102 11.56 -3.69 -4.50
CA LEU A 102 10.20 -3.65 -3.97
C LEU A 102 9.64 -2.22 -3.97
N CYS A 103 10.40 -1.25 -3.45
CA CYS A 103 10.00 0.16 -3.49
C CYS A 103 9.79 0.66 -4.93
N ALA A 104 10.67 0.29 -5.85
CA ALA A 104 10.55 0.66 -7.26
C ALA A 104 9.36 -0.01 -7.95
N ALA A 105 9.01 -1.25 -7.59
CA ALA A 105 7.82 -1.93 -8.09
C ALA A 105 6.54 -1.28 -7.54
N VAL A 106 6.48 -0.99 -6.24
CA VAL A 106 5.37 -0.27 -5.58
C VAL A 106 5.14 1.10 -6.21
N GLY A 107 6.21 1.82 -6.58
CA GLY A 107 6.12 3.11 -7.26
C GLY A 107 5.58 3.03 -8.70
N ARG A 108 5.67 1.88 -9.37
CA ARG A 108 5.16 1.65 -10.73
C ARG A 108 3.69 1.26 -10.79
N ILE A 109 3.11 0.82 -9.67
CA ILE A 109 1.67 0.54 -9.51
C ILE A 109 0.94 1.87 -9.17
N ALA A 110 1.31 2.96 -9.83
CA ALA A 110 0.80 4.31 -9.62
C ALA A 110 0.03 4.79 -10.85
#